data_AF-A0A2P5NCM8-F1
#
_entry.id   AF-A0A2P5NCM8-F1
#
_cell.length_a   1.000
_cell.length_b   1.000
_cell.length_c   1.000
_cell.angle_alpha   90.00
_cell.angle_beta   90.00
_cell.angle_gamma   90.00
#
_symmetry.space_group_name_H-M   'P 1'
#
loop_
_entity.id
_entity.type
_entity.pdbx_description
1 polymer ?
#
loop_
_entity_poly.entity_id
_entity_poly.type
_entity_poly.pdbx_seq_one_letter_code
_entity_poly.pdbx_strand_id
1 'polypeptide(L)'
;MKACDSCSDRVHIGCNHRKMSVLSRAIGLVLIYLPILTLPFIFTSAYLVYFSLKFCGAENVKRYSDFIPDRASHRYDLKSQIVMNPATRINLSQTKLFWILNCTWYCPYSVALFEWHAYMVKVVENWWCPFGHERKNDYGDGAIDQSFWHIYPDEKAKLNDEDRNNPIFTENPDA
;
A
#
# COMPACT_ATOMS: atom_id res chain seq x y z
N MET A 1 6.78 17.87 12.43
CA MET A 1 6.59 18.01 10.98
C MET A 1 5.96 16.72 10.49
N LYS A 2 4.72 16.77 10.00
CA LYS A 2 4.01 15.56 9.59
C LYS A 2 4.46 15.18 8.18
N ALA A 3 4.38 13.89 7.84
CA ALA A 3 4.90 13.38 6.56
C ALA A 3 4.32 14.08 5.30
N CYS A 4 3.18 14.77 5.43
CA CYS A 4 2.53 15.52 4.34
C CYS A 4 2.80 17.04 4.34
N ASP A 5 3.40 17.60 5.41
CA ASP A 5 3.83 19.02 5.43
C ASP A 5 5.04 19.26 4.51
N SER A 6 5.65 18.18 3.99
CA SER A 6 6.82 18.16 3.13
C SER A 6 6.56 17.47 1.78
N CYS A 7 5.31 17.42 1.29
CA CYS A 7 4.99 16.78 0.00
C CYS A 7 5.74 17.37 -1.21
N SER A 8 6.35 18.56 -1.08
CA SER A 8 7.24 19.16 -2.08
C SER A 8 8.64 18.53 -2.12
N ASP A 9 9.07 17.90 -1.02
CA ASP A 9 10.45 17.48 -0.83
C ASP A 9 10.67 16.09 -1.42
N ARG A 10 11.44 16.05 -2.51
CA ARG A 10 11.77 14.81 -3.19
C ARG A 10 12.86 14.05 -2.44
N VAL A 11 12.75 12.72 -2.38
CA VAL A 11 13.85 11.90 -1.88
C VAL A 11 15.03 11.94 -2.86
N HIS A 12 16.18 12.45 -2.40
CA HIS A 12 17.37 12.68 -3.24
C HIS A 12 18.39 11.53 -3.18
N ILE A 13 18.18 10.49 -3.99
CA ILE A 13 19.10 9.33 -4.07
C ILE A 13 20.16 9.54 -5.15
N GLY A 14 19.77 9.95 -6.36
CA GLY A 14 20.65 9.97 -7.54
C GLY A 14 21.90 10.85 -7.40
N CYS A 15 21.76 12.06 -6.85
CA CYS A 15 22.87 13.00 -6.64
C CYS A 15 23.86 12.56 -5.55
N ASN A 16 23.46 11.61 -4.69
CA ASN A 16 24.26 11.14 -3.56
C ASN A 16 24.77 9.71 -3.75
N HIS A 17 24.12 8.89 -4.58
CA HIS A 17 24.41 7.46 -4.71
C HIS A 17 25.88 7.17 -5.06
N ARG A 18 26.47 7.94 -5.98
CA ARG A 18 27.90 7.78 -6.34
C ARG A 18 28.86 8.26 -5.26
N LYS A 19 28.41 9.14 -4.36
CA LYS A 19 29.21 9.63 -3.20
C LYS A 19 29.23 8.60 -2.06
N MET A 20 28.29 7.67 -2.03
CA MET A 20 28.22 6.61 -1.01
C MET A 20 29.30 5.54 -1.24
N SER A 21 29.81 4.99 -0.14
CA SER A 21 30.76 3.87 -0.19
C SER A 21 30.15 2.65 -0.90
N VAL A 22 31.00 1.79 -1.47
CA VAL A 22 30.54 0.52 -2.09
C VAL A 22 29.84 -0.36 -1.06
N LEU A 23 30.36 -0.41 0.18
CA LEU A 23 29.79 -1.20 1.26
C LEU A 23 28.38 -0.73 1.63
N SER A 24 28.17 0.59 1.79
CA SER A 24 26.84 1.16 2.09
C SER A 24 25.82 0.82 1.02
N ARG A 25 26.22 0.87 -0.27
CA ARG A 25 25.35 0.49 -1.39
C ARG A 25 25.03 -1.01 -1.40
N ALA A 26 26.01 -1.86 -1.09
CA ALA A 26 25.83 -3.30 -1.01
C ALA A 26 24.88 -3.68 0.14
N ILE A 27 25.09 -3.11 1.34
CA ILE A 27 24.19 -3.31 2.48
C ILE A 27 22.78 -2.82 2.13
N GLY A 28 22.65 -1.62 1.55
CA GLY A 28 21.36 -1.08 1.12
C GLY A 28 20.60 -2.02 0.19
N LEU A 29 21.30 -2.66 -0.76
CA LEU A 29 20.68 -3.66 -1.64
C LEU A 29 20.16 -4.87 -0.87
N VAL A 30 20.91 -5.38 0.11
CA VAL A 30 20.46 -6.51 0.95
C VAL A 30 19.24 -6.13 1.77
N LEU A 31 19.23 -4.93 2.37
CA LEU A 31 18.12 -4.46 3.21
C LEU A 31 16.80 -4.35 2.46
N ILE A 32 16.82 -4.09 1.16
CA ILE A 32 15.60 -4.10 0.32
C ILE A 32 14.97 -5.51 0.29
N TYR A 33 15.77 -6.57 0.31
CA TYR A 33 15.26 -7.94 0.20
C TYR A 33 14.92 -8.60 1.54
N LEU A 34 15.45 -8.11 2.67
CA LEU A 34 15.13 -8.68 3.99
C LEU A 34 13.62 -8.75 4.29
N PRO A 35 12.80 -7.74 3.95
CA PRO A 35 11.35 -7.80 4.12
C PRO A 35 10.67 -8.98 3.42
N ILE A 36 11.28 -9.61 2.40
CA ILE A 36 10.72 -10.81 1.76
C ILE A 36 10.43 -11.91 2.79
N LEU A 37 11.30 -12.04 3.81
CA LEU A 37 11.14 -13.03 4.89
C LEU A 37 9.86 -12.77 5.72
N THR A 38 9.40 -11.53 5.76
CA THR A 38 8.18 -11.13 6.49
C THR A 38 6.93 -11.10 5.61
N LEU A 39 7.06 -11.19 4.28
CA LEU A 39 5.91 -11.14 3.37
C LEU A 39 4.84 -12.19 3.69
N PRO A 40 5.16 -13.46 4.01
CA PRO A 40 4.13 -14.44 4.37
C PRO A 40 3.27 -13.96 5.54
N PHE A 41 3.89 -13.39 6.57
CA PHE A 41 3.17 -12.85 7.72
C PHE A 41 2.28 -11.65 7.33
N ILE A 42 2.79 -10.76 6.48
CA ILE A 42 2.03 -9.59 6.00
C ILE A 42 0.85 -10.04 5.14
N PHE A 43 1.03 -11.03 4.27
CA PHE A 43 -0.07 -11.63 3.52
C PHE A 43 -1.12 -12.21 4.46
N THR A 44 -0.72 -13.00 5.45
CA THR A 44 -1.65 -13.55 6.43
C THR A 44 -2.40 -12.44 7.16
N SER A 45 -1.72 -11.41 7.65
CA SER A 45 -2.34 -10.24 8.29
C SER A 45 -3.36 -9.58 7.37
N ALA A 46 -2.97 -9.28 6.13
CA ALA A 46 -3.83 -8.63 5.15
C ALA A 46 -5.09 -9.46 4.84
N TYR A 47 -4.95 -10.78 4.67
CA TYR A 47 -6.10 -11.67 4.47
C TYR A 47 -6.98 -11.80 5.70
N LEU A 48 -6.44 -11.78 6.92
CA LEU A 48 -7.24 -11.77 8.13
C LEU A 48 -8.12 -10.53 8.21
N VAL A 49 -7.59 -9.35 7.87
CA VAL A 49 -8.37 -8.10 7.78
C VAL A 49 -9.41 -8.16 6.65
N TYR A 50 -9.02 -8.68 5.48
CA TYR A 50 -9.96 -8.88 4.38
C TYR A 50 -11.15 -9.74 4.81
N PHE A 51 -10.89 -10.90 5.42
CA PHE A 51 -11.94 -11.80 5.87
C PHE A 51 -12.73 -11.23 7.05
N SER A 52 -12.12 -10.45 7.96
CA SER A 52 -12.87 -9.77 9.01
C SER A 52 -13.89 -8.79 8.42
N LEU A 53 -13.49 -7.99 7.42
CA LEU A 53 -14.41 -7.11 6.69
C LEU A 53 -15.54 -7.91 6.03
N LYS A 54 -15.21 -9.03 5.36
CA LYS A 54 -16.21 -9.92 4.76
C LYS A 54 -17.18 -10.50 5.80
N PHE A 55 -16.70 -10.89 6.99
CA PHE A 55 -17.55 -11.38 8.07
C PHE A 55 -18.40 -10.28 8.73
N CYS A 56 -17.94 -9.03 8.70
CA CYS A 56 -18.74 -7.86 9.06
C CYS A 56 -19.78 -7.47 8.00
N GLY A 57 -19.89 -8.21 6.90
CA GLY A 57 -20.87 -7.97 5.84
C GLY A 57 -20.38 -7.04 4.72
N ALA A 58 -19.11 -6.66 4.69
CA ALA A 58 -18.60 -5.75 3.66
C ALA A 58 -18.70 -6.37 2.25
N GLU A 59 -19.30 -5.64 1.32
CA GLU A 59 -19.38 -5.97 -0.10
C GLU A 59 -18.41 -5.11 -0.91
N ASN A 60 -18.09 -5.56 -2.14
CA ASN A 60 -17.23 -4.82 -3.09
C ASN A 60 -15.84 -4.39 -2.57
N VAL A 61 -15.35 -5.00 -1.49
CA VAL A 61 -13.98 -4.80 -0.99
C VAL A 61 -12.98 -5.22 -2.07
N LYS A 62 -12.08 -4.31 -2.45
CA LYS A 62 -11.05 -4.59 -3.47
C LYS A 62 -10.18 -5.77 -3.06
N ARG A 63 -9.87 -6.63 -4.03
CA ARG A 63 -9.00 -7.80 -3.86
C ARG A 63 -7.55 -7.41 -4.10
N TYR A 64 -6.63 -8.23 -3.60
CA TYR A 64 -5.19 -8.05 -3.82
C TYR A 64 -4.84 -7.89 -5.31
N SER A 65 -5.50 -8.65 -6.20
CA SER A 65 -5.30 -8.56 -7.65
C SER A 65 -5.56 -7.18 -8.24
N ASP A 66 -6.44 -6.39 -7.62
CA ASP A 66 -6.84 -5.06 -8.11
C ASP A 66 -5.73 -4.02 -7.93
N PHE A 67 -4.73 -4.34 -7.09
CA PHE A 67 -3.55 -3.51 -6.83
C PHE A 67 -2.31 -3.99 -7.60
N ILE A 68 -2.38 -5.16 -8.25
CA ILE A 68 -1.27 -5.67 -9.07
C ILE A 68 -1.34 -5.00 -10.45
N PRO A 69 -0.25 -4.39 -10.94
CA PRO A 69 -0.26 -3.79 -12.28
C PRO A 69 -0.49 -4.85 -13.36
N ASP A 70 -1.14 -4.44 -14.44
CA ASP A 70 -1.37 -5.32 -15.60
C ASP A 70 -0.03 -5.83 -16.14
N ARG A 71 0.06 -7.15 -16.35
CA ARG A 71 1.24 -7.78 -16.94
C ARG A 71 1.55 -7.24 -18.33
N ALA A 72 0.54 -6.82 -19.10
CA ALA A 72 0.75 -6.21 -20.40
C ALA A 72 1.50 -4.86 -20.33
N SER A 73 1.51 -4.20 -19.16
CA SER A 73 2.27 -2.96 -18.94
C SER A 73 3.79 -3.20 -18.82
N HIS A 74 4.22 -4.45 -18.60
CA HIS A 74 5.64 -4.81 -18.55
C HIS A 74 6.25 -4.80 -19.96
N ARG A 75 7.14 -3.83 -20.21
CA ARG A 75 7.71 -3.58 -21.55
C ARG A 75 8.84 -4.52 -21.94
N TYR A 76 9.46 -5.20 -20.97
CA TYR A 76 10.66 -6.00 -21.18
C TYR A 76 10.42 -7.46 -20.84
N ASP A 77 11.05 -8.36 -21.60
CA ASP A 77 11.08 -9.80 -21.37
C ASP A 77 12.53 -10.29 -21.20
N LEU A 78 12.74 -11.58 -20.95
CA LEU A 78 14.10 -12.13 -20.80
C LEU A 78 15.00 -11.93 -22.04
N LYS A 79 14.44 -11.63 -23.22
CA LYS A 79 15.21 -11.35 -24.44
C LYS A 79 15.58 -9.87 -24.52
N SER A 80 14.67 -8.95 -24.22
CA SER A 80 14.84 -7.50 -24.38
C SER A 80 15.31 -6.78 -23.10
N GLN A 81 15.29 -7.44 -21.95
CA GLN A 81 15.65 -6.84 -20.66
C GLN A 81 17.06 -6.23 -20.68
N ILE A 82 17.15 -4.95 -20.31
CA ILE A 82 18.41 -4.25 -20.12
C ILE A 82 19.07 -4.64 -18.80
N VAL A 83 20.39 -4.59 -18.76
CA VAL A 83 21.22 -4.88 -17.58
C VAL A 83 22.16 -3.73 -17.30
N MET A 84 22.65 -3.64 -16.07
CA MET A 84 23.68 -2.67 -15.71
C MET A 84 25.07 -3.21 -16.05
N ASN A 85 25.98 -2.32 -16.44
CA ASN A 85 27.40 -2.63 -16.62
C ASN A 85 28.25 -1.94 -15.52
N PRO A 86 28.23 -2.45 -14.28
CA PRO A 86 29.04 -1.90 -13.20
C PRO A 86 30.52 -2.22 -13.38
N ALA A 87 31.39 -1.39 -12.80
CA ALA A 87 32.84 -1.61 -12.80
C ALA A 87 33.28 -2.89 -12.05
N THR A 88 32.42 -3.43 -11.17
CA THR A 88 32.70 -4.67 -10.41
C THR A 88 32.20 -5.90 -11.15
N ARG A 89 33.04 -6.94 -11.24
CA ARG A 89 32.77 -8.17 -12.03
C ARG A 89 31.72 -9.12 -11.43
N ILE A 90 31.41 -9.02 -10.14
CA ILE A 90 30.43 -9.88 -9.47
C ILE A 90 29.28 -8.98 -9.01
N ASN A 91 28.27 -8.83 -9.85
CA ASN A 91 27.08 -8.05 -9.53
C ASN A 91 25.84 -8.63 -10.23
N LEU A 92 24.84 -9.05 -9.46
CA LEU A 92 23.60 -9.65 -9.98
C LEU A 92 22.86 -8.74 -10.97
N SER A 93 23.04 -7.42 -10.87
CA SER A 93 22.47 -6.43 -11.81
C SER A 93 22.99 -6.55 -13.25
N GLN A 94 24.04 -7.35 -13.49
CA GLN A 94 24.52 -7.71 -14.83
C GLN A 94 23.64 -8.80 -15.49
N THR A 95 22.72 -9.42 -14.77
CA THR A 95 21.88 -10.50 -15.29
C THR A 95 20.47 -10.02 -15.62
N LYS A 96 19.92 -10.46 -16.75
CA LYS A 96 18.53 -10.15 -17.15
C LYS A 96 17.52 -10.75 -16.17
N LEU A 97 17.79 -11.96 -15.70
CA LEU A 97 16.93 -12.66 -14.75
C LEU A 97 16.76 -11.88 -13.45
N PHE A 98 17.83 -11.27 -12.92
CA PHE A 98 17.74 -10.41 -11.74
C PHE A 98 16.71 -9.29 -11.95
N TRP A 99 16.77 -8.59 -13.08
CA TRP A 99 15.82 -7.50 -13.36
C TRP A 99 14.40 -7.99 -13.59
N ILE A 100 14.20 -9.13 -14.26
CA ILE A 100 12.86 -9.71 -14.42
C ILE A 100 12.28 -10.10 -13.05
N LEU A 101 13.03 -10.79 -12.19
CA LEU A 101 12.57 -11.15 -10.85
C LEU A 101 12.25 -9.91 -10.01
N ASN A 102 13.03 -8.84 -10.13
CA ASN A 102 12.78 -7.61 -9.39
C ASN A 102 11.59 -6.83 -9.94
N CYS A 103 11.60 -6.51 -11.22
CA CYS A 103 10.68 -5.56 -11.84
C CYS A 103 9.33 -6.17 -12.22
N THR A 104 9.26 -7.49 -12.42
CA THR A 104 8.00 -8.19 -12.77
C THR A 104 7.36 -8.86 -11.58
N TRP A 105 8.14 -9.26 -10.58
CA TRP A 105 7.64 -10.02 -9.43
C TRP A 105 7.81 -9.24 -8.12
N TYR A 106 9.03 -9.08 -7.62
CA TYR A 106 9.25 -8.56 -6.28
C TYR A 106 8.64 -7.17 -6.08
N CYS A 107 9.01 -6.18 -6.90
CA CYS A 107 8.54 -4.79 -6.75
C CYS A 107 7.01 -4.66 -6.92
N PRO A 108 6.39 -5.08 -8.04
CA PRO A 108 4.96 -4.86 -8.22
C PRO A 108 4.10 -5.61 -7.20
N TYR A 109 4.45 -6.85 -6.86
CA TYR A 109 3.67 -7.63 -5.89
C TYR A 109 3.87 -7.12 -4.45
N SER A 110 5.09 -6.70 -4.07
CA SER A 110 5.29 -6.12 -2.73
C SER A 110 4.59 -4.77 -2.56
N VAL A 111 4.69 -3.86 -3.55
CA VAL A 111 3.97 -2.58 -3.53
C VAL A 111 2.47 -2.81 -3.44
N ALA A 112 1.92 -3.69 -4.30
CA ALA A 112 0.51 -4.05 -4.28
C ALA A 112 0.06 -4.59 -2.91
N LEU A 113 0.89 -5.40 -2.24
CA LEU A 113 0.53 -5.99 -0.94
C LEU A 113 0.40 -4.90 0.13
N PHE A 114 1.38 -3.99 0.21
CA PHE A 114 1.34 -2.93 1.21
C PHE A 114 0.24 -1.90 0.91
N GLU A 115 0.01 -1.57 -0.36
CA GLU A 115 -1.07 -0.67 -0.77
C GLU A 115 -2.45 -1.28 -0.46
N TRP A 116 -2.66 -2.54 -0.83
CA TRP A 116 -3.89 -3.26 -0.53
C TRP A 116 -4.14 -3.37 0.99
N HIS A 117 -3.10 -3.68 1.75
CA HIS A 117 -3.20 -3.77 3.21
C HIS A 117 -3.53 -2.41 3.84
N ALA A 118 -2.89 -1.32 3.39
CA ALA A 118 -3.20 0.02 3.85
C ALA A 118 -4.64 0.42 3.51
N TYR A 119 -5.12 0.13 2.29
CA TYR A 119 -6.51 0.33 1.90
C TYR A 119 -7.48 -0.40 2.85
N MET A 120 -7.23 -1.68 3.15
CA MET A 120 -8.11 -2.43 4.05
C MET A 120 -8.13 -1.86 5.48
N VAL A 121 -6.97 -1.44 6.00
CA VAL A 121 -6.90 -0.82 7.33
C VAL A 121 -7.66 0.52 7.33
N LYS A 122 -7.61 1.31 6.26
CA LYS A 122 -8.44 2.52 6.13
C LYS A 122 -9.94 2.20 6.11
N VAL A 123 -10.37 1.14 5.41
CA VAL A 123 -11.78 0.69 5.43
C VAL A 123 -12.19 0.29 6.84
N VAL A 124 -11.36 -0.48 7.57
CA VAL A 124 -11.60 -0.82 8.97
C VAL A 124 -11.66 0.42 9.85
N GLU A 125 -10.76 1.38 9.64
CA GLU A 125 -10.75 2.64 10.39
C GLU A 125 -12.01 3.46 10.11
N ASN A 126 -12.49 3.52 8.87
CA ASN A 126 -13.76 4.17 8.52
C ASN A 126 -14.96 3.43 9.14
N TRP A 127 -14.93 2.10 9.18
CA TRP A 127 -16.00 1.31 9.78
C TRP A 127 -16.05 1.43 11.30
N TRP A 128 -14.91 1.31 11.99
CA TRP A 128 -14.87 1.30 13.46
C TRP A 128 -14.86 2.69 14.10
N CYS A 129 -14.25 3.67 13.43
CA CYS A 129 -13.92 4.97 13.99
C CYS A 129 -14.50 6.09 13.10
N PRO A 130 -15.70 6.61 13.38
CA PRO A 130 -16.28 7.73 12.62
C PRO A 130 -15.66 9.09 12.98
N PHE A 131 -14.82 9.13 14.01
CA PHE A 131 -14.35 10.36 14.63
C PHE A 131 -13.40 11.12 13.71
N GLY A 132 -13.65 12.41 13.57
CA GLY A 132 -12.80 13.35 12.86
C GLY A 132 -11.42 13.44 13.51
N HIS A 133 -10.40 13.28 12.69
CA HIS A 133 -9.02 13.62 13.02
C HIS A 133 -8.33 14.09 11.74
N GLU A 134 -7.13 14.66 11.89
CA GLU A 134 -6.43 15.38 10.82
C GLU A 134 -6.36 14.66 9.47
N ARG A 135 -6.26 13.33 9.46
CA ARG A 135 -6.08 12.53 8.24
C ARG A 135 -7.34 11.84 7.74
N LYS A 136 -8.46 11.99 8.44
CA LYS A 136 -9.68 11.24 8.12
C LYS A 136 -10.14 11.46 6.68
N ASN A 137 -10.06 12.71 6.22
CA ASN A 137 -10.42 13.11 4.86
C ASN A 137 -9.52 12.50 3.77
N ASP A 138 -8.30 12.07 4.11
CA ASP A 138 -7.38 11.44 3.16
C ASP A 138 -7.73 9.96 2.91
N TYR A 139 -8.69 9.40 3.64
CA TYR A 139 -9.10 7.99 3.55
C TYR A 139 -10.28 7.76 2.61
N GLY A 140 -10.53 8.69 1.69
CA GLY A 140 -11.64 8.58 0.73
C GLY A 140 -11.56 7.36 -0.19
N ASP A 141 -10.36 6.79 -0.38
CA ASP A 141 -10.18 5.53 -1.11
C ASP A 141 -10.79 4.31 -0.38
N GLY A 142 -11.05 4.44 0.93
CA GLY A 142 -11.73 3.46 1.77
C GLY A 142 -13.11 3.92 2.24
N ALA A 143 -13.79 4.79 1.49
CA ALA A 143 -15.16 5.21 1.79
C ALA A 143 -16.12 4.02 1.87
N ILE A 144 -17.13 4.13 2.72
CA ILE A 144 -18.12 3.09 3.01
C ILE A 144 -19.51 3.72 3.09
N ASP A 145 -20.54 2.90 3.07
CA ASP A 145 -21.93 3.34 3.28
C ASP A 145 -22.12 3.95 4.68
N GLN A 146 -21.78 3.19 5.72
CA GLN A 146 -21.94 3.58 7.12
C GLN A 146 -20.85 3.01 8.03
N SER A 147 -20.48 3.76 9.07
CA SER A 147 -19.67 3.21 10.15
C SER A 147 -20.53 2.39 11.14
N PHE A 148 -19.88 1.59 11.98
CA PHE A 148 -20.49 0.82 13.07
C PHE A 148 -21.38 1.64 14.01
N TRP A 149 -21.12 2.95 14.13
CA TRP A 149 -21.93 3.83 14.98
C TRP A 149 -23.15 4.39 14.23
N HIS A 150 -23.06 4.50 12.91
CA HIS A 150 -24.11 5.04 12.06
C HIS A 150 -25.27 4.06 11.83
N ILE A 151 -25.01 2.75 11.95
CA ILE A 151 -26.03 1.69 11.78
C ILE A 151 -27.05 1.65 12.94
N TYR A 152 -26.73 2.23 14.10
CA TYR A 152 -27.62 2.27 15.26
C TYR A 152 -28.10 3.70 15.52
N PRO A 153 -29.40 4.02 15.34
CA PRO A 153 -29.91 5.39 15.45
C PRO A 153 -29.59 6.07 16.79
N ASP A 154 -29.69 5.32 17.89
CA ASP A 154 -29.41 5.83 19.23
C ASP A 154 -27.93 6.17 19.44
N GLU A 155 -27.02 5.42 18.82
CA GLU A 155 -25.58 5.70 18.88
C GLU A 155 -25.20 6.84 17.93
N LYS A 156 -25.77 6.86 16.73
CA LYS A 156 -25.61 7.96 15.77
C LYS A 156 -26.03 9.31 16.34
N ALA A 157 -27.09 9.35 17.15
CA ALA A 157 -27.54 10.57 17.82
C ALA A 157 -26.54 11.12 18.85
N LYS A 158 -25.63 10.28 19.38
CA LYS A 158 -24.59 10.69 20.33
C LYS A 158 -23.34 11.27 19.67
N LEU A 159 -23.16 11.04 18.37
CA LEU A 159 -22.00 11.55 17.62
C LEU A 159 -22.03 13.07 17.53
N ASN A 160 -20.85 13.70 17.49
CA ASN A 160 -20.74 15.11 17.12
C ASN A 160 -21.34 15.33 15.72
N ASP A 161 -21.89 16.52 15.46
CA ASP A 161 -22.47 16.86 14.16
C ASP A 161 -21.48 16.69 13.00
N GLU A 162 -20.17 16.93 13.20
CA GLU A 162 -19.15 16.70 12.17
C GLU A 162 -18.95 15.21 11.87
N ASP A 163 -18.92 14.36 12.89
CA ASP A 163 -18.73 12.91 12.75
C ASP A 163 -19.97 12.24 12.14
N ARG A 164 -21.16 12.72 12.55
CA ARG A 164 -22.47 12.21 12.13
C ARG A 164 -22.77 12.48 10.66
N ASN A 165 -22.24 13.59 10.14
CA ASN A 165 -22.49 14.06 8.78
C ASN A 165 -21.23 13.96 7.90
N ASN A 166 -20.28 13.11 8.27
CA ASN A 166 -19.04 12.96 7.54
C ASN A 166 -19.30 12.40 6.12
N PRO A 167 -18.84 13.07 5.05
CA PRO A 167 -19.12 12.67 3.66
C PRO A 167 -18.44 11.36 3.24
N ILE A 168 -17.55 10.79 4.04
CA ILE A 168 -16.97 9.45 3.79
C ILE A 168 -18.03 8.34 3.94
N PHE A 169 -19.14 8.63 4.63
CA PHE A 169 -20.30 7.74 4.76
C PHE A 169 -21.34 8.11 3.69
N THR A 170 -21.22 7.49 2.52
CA THR A 170 -21.76 8.01 1.26
C THR A 170 -23.15 7.52 0.89
N GLU A 171 -23.68 6.49 1.57
CA GLU A 171 -24.94 5.85 1.17
C GLU A 171 -25.87 5.62 2.37
N ASN A 172 -27.17 5.76 2.12
CA ASN A 172 -28.20 5.41 3.09
C ASN A 172 -28.64 3.97 2.79
N PRO A 173 -28.51 3.01 3.73
CA PRO A 173 -28.76 1.60 3.45
C PRO A 173 -30.23 1.28 3.14
N ASP A 174 -31.15 2.20 3.48
CA ASP A 174 -32.60 2.08 3.26
C ASP A 174 -33.13 2.91 2.06
N ALA A 175 -32.24 3.41 1.19
CA ALA A 175 -32.63 4.12 -0.03
C ALA A 175 -33.10 3.19 -1.16
#